data_AF-A0A929IF71-F1
#
_entry.id   AF-A0A929IF71-F1
#
_cell.length_a   1.000
_cell.length_b   1.000
_cell.length_c   1.000
_cell.angle_alpha   90.00
_cell.angle_beta   90.00
_cell.angle_gamma   90.00
#
_symmetry.space_group_name_H-M   'P 1'
#
loop_
_entity.id
_entity.type
_entity.pdbx_description
1 polymer ?
#
loop_
_entity_poly.entity_id
_entity_poly.type
_entity_poly.pdbx_seq_one_letter_code
_entity_poly.pdbx_strand_id
1 'polypeptide(L)'
;DIEAHLTDTKTYGFPNRERGSIEAGEPIHDMWLRLTLDDSMLIHDVEAATDYSPFGVCGEITPDFKKLAGLTIGPGWTREARRRVGGVHGCTHLFELLGPIATVAYQTRVRKTNQVDPGKKPGHLDSCHALSTDGPVVKDNYPEFYTGD
;
A
#
# COMPACT_ATOMS: atom_id res chain seq x y z
N ASP A 1 -6.03 11.39 -0.50
CA ASP A 1 -5.59 10.34 0.45
C ASP A 1 -5.70 8.98 -0.18
N ILE A 2 -4.86 8.05 0.25
CA ILE A 2 -4.89 6.63 -0.07
C ILE A 2 -4.87 5.88 1.25
N GLU A 3 -5.79 4.94 1.42
CA GLU A 3 -5.99 4.17 2.65
C GLU A 3 -5.84 2.68 2.39
N ALA A 4 -5.27 1.97 3.36
CA ALA A 4 -5.26 0.53 3.41
C ALA A 4 -5.74 0.05 4.77
N HIS A 5 -6.42 -1.09 4.73
CA HIS A 5 -7.01 -1.75 5.89
C HIS A 5 -6.59 -3.22 5.86
N LEU A 6 -6.14 -3.73 7.00
CA LEU A 6 -5.82 -5.13 7.20
C LEU A 6 -6.67 -5.68 8.33
N THR A 7 -7.45 -6.71 8.02
CA THR A 7 -8.04 -7.59 9.02
C THR A 7 -7.54 -9.01 8.79
N ASP A 8 -7.01 -9.64 9.83
CA ASP A 8 -6.73 -11.07 9.80
C ASP A 8 -7.45 -11.80 10.94
N THR A 9 -7.93 -12.99 10.61
CA THR A 9 -8.74 -13.85 11.48
C THR A 9 -8.27 -15.29 11.33
N LYS A 10 -8.67 -16.16 12.28
CA LYS A 10 -8.41 -17.60 12.21
C LYS A 10 -9.71 -18.39 12.25
N THR A 11 -9.67 -19.58 11.64
CA THR A 11 -10.79 -20.56 11.66
C THR A 11 -10.88 -21.33 12.98
N TYR A 12 -10.00 -21.05 13.93
CA TYR A 12 -9.95 -21.67 15.25
C TYR A 12 -9.63 -20.63 16.31
N GLY A 13 -10.18 -20.84 17.51
CA GLY A 13 -9.85 -20.02 18.67
C GLY A 13 -8.52 -20.43 19.30
N PHE A 14 -7.88 -19.50 20.01
CA PHE A 14 -6.65 -19.78 20.76
C PHE A 14 -6.55 -18.92 22.03
N PRO A 15 -5.85 -19.41 23.08
CA PRO A 15 -5.60 -18.61 24.27
C PRO A 15 -4.77 -17.37 23.96
N ASN A 16 -5.12 -16.23 24.55
CA ASN A 16 -4.34 -15.01 24.49
C ASN A 16 -4.20 -14.44 25.91
N ARG A 17 -2.99 -14.04 26.31
CA ARG A 17 -2.74 -13.60 27.69
C ARG A 17 -3.53 -12.34 28.08
N GLU A 18 -3.68 -11.40 27.16
CA GLU A 18 -4.25 -10.07 27.43
C GLU A 18 -5.75 -10.04 27.13
N ARG A 19 -6.20 -10.80 26.12
CA ARG A 19 -7.61 -10.92 25.71
C ARG A 19 -8.33 -12.13 26.31
N GLY A 20 -7.61 -13.00 27.02
CA GLY A 20 -8.10 -14.29 27.54
C GLY A 20 -8.10 -15.38 26.46
N SER A 21 -8.94 -15.21 25.45
CA SER A 21 -8.93 -15.99 24.21
C SER A 21 -9.20 -15.07 23.03
N ILE A 22 -8.82 -15.53 21.84
CA ILE A 22 -9.29 -14.95 20.58
C ILE A 22 -10.08 -16.06 19.91
N GLU A 23 -11.35 -15.82 19.65
CA GLU A 23 -12.27 -16.81 19.10
C GLU A 23 -12.13 -16.96 17.58
N ALA A 24 -12.67 -18.05 17.04
CA ALA A 24 -12.68 -18.25 15.58
C ALA A 24 -13.47 -17.11 14.89
N GLY A 25 -12.88 -16.53 13.85
CA GLY A 25 -13.43 -15.37 13.14
C GLY A 25 -13.22 -14.02 13.84
N GLU A 26 -12.73 -13.99 15.07
CA GLU A 26 -12.39 -12.75 15.76
C GLU A 26 -11.06 -12.18 15.19
N PRO A 27 -10.98 -10.86 14.93
CA PRO A 27 -9.74 -10.25 14.47
C PRO A 27 -8.59 -10.43 15.45
N ILE A 28 -7.46 -10.92 14.95
CA ILE A 28 -6.19 -10.88 15.67
C ILE A 28 -5.59 -9.50 15.48
N HIS A 29 -5.50 -9.06 14.22
CA HIS A 29 -5.16 -7.69 13.86
C HIS A 29 -6.30 -7.05 13.07
N ASP A 30 -6.54 -5.79 13.37
CA ASP A 30 -7.43 -4.91 12.63
C ASP A 30 -6.78 -3.53 12.61
N MET A 31 -6.22 -3.15 11.46
CA MET A 31 -5.24 -2.08 11.36
C MET A 31 -5.47 -1.22 10.12
N TRP A 32 -5.28 0.08 10.30
CA TRP A 32 -5.48 1.08 9.26
C TRP A 32 -4.20 1.86 9.01
N LEU A 33 -3.97 2.20 7.75
CA LEU A 33 -2.90 3.12 7.35
C LEU A 33 -3.40 4.03 6.22
N ARG A 34 -3.31 5.35 6.43
CA ARG A 34 -3.66 6.37 5.46
C ARG A 34 -2.46 7.26 5.15
N LEU A 35 -2.22 7.50 3.87
CA LEU A 35 -1.26 8.50 3.38
C LEU A 35 -1.99 9.63 2.65
N THR A 36 -1.66 10.87 3.01
CA THR A 36 -2.03 12.07 2.25
C THR A 36 -0.89 12.40 1.29
N LEU A 37 -1.19 12.39 -0.01
CA LEU A 37 -0.20 12.55 -1.10
C LEU A 37 -0.58 13.70 -2.01
N ASP A 38 0.41 14.36 -2.60
CA ASP A 38 0.21 15.23 -3.77
C ASP A 38 0.50 14.53 -5.11
N ASP A 39 0.35 15.26 -6.21
CA ASP A 39 0.57 14.75 -7.58
C ASP A 39 2.04 14.40 -7.89
N SER A 40 2.98 14.84 -7.05
CA SER A 40 4.39 14.47 -7.09
C SER A 40 4.71 13.20 -6.29
N MET A 41 3.68 12.58 -5.68
CA MET A 41 3.80 11.42 -4.79
C MET A 41 4.52 11.72 -3.48
N LEU A 42 4.61 12.99 -3.08
CA LEU A 42 5.14 13.40 -1.78
C LEU A 42 4.10 13.11 -0.69
N ILE A 43 4.54 12.47 0.39
CA ILE A 43 3.74 12.20 1.58
C ILE A 43 3.69 13.47 2.44
N HIS A 44 2.52 14.08 2.54
CA HIS A 44 2.26 15.24 3.40
C HIS A 44 1.91 14.82 4.82
N ASP A 45 1.10 13.77 4.96
CA ASP A 45 0.70 13.27 6.27
C ASP A 45 0.46 11.75 6.26
N VAL A 46 0.55 11.14 7.44
CA VAL A 46 0.33 9.71 7.67
C VAL A 46 -0.52 9.48 8.90
N GLU A 47 -1.56 8.66 8.80
CA GLU A 47 -2.34 8.23 9.96
C GLU A 47 -2.34 6.72 10.03
N ALA A 48 -2.11 6.18 11.22
CA ALA A 48 -2.14 4.75 11.48
C ALA A 48 -3.01 4.48 12.70
N ALA A 49 -3.75 3.37 12.66
CA ALA A 49 -4.57 2.90 13.77
C ALA A 49 -4.47 1.38 13.93
N THR A 50 -4.73 0.91 15.14
CA THR A 50 -4.78 -0.51 15.49
C THR A 50 -5.95 -0.71 16.42
N ASP A 51 -7.05 -1.22 15.87
CA ASP A 51 -8.30 -1.46 16.60
C ASP A 51 -8.26 -2.82 17.31
N TYR A 52 -7.65 -3.81 16.66
CA TYR A 52 -7.37 -5.12 17.25
C TYR A 52 -5.88 -5.46 17.13
N SER A 53 -5.33 -6.02 18.21
CA SER A 53 -3.99 -6.60 18.26
C SER A 53 -3.94 -7.77 19.25
N PRO A 54 -2.94 -8.66 19.15
CA PRO A 54 -2.72 -9.72 20.13
C PRO A 54 -1.96 -9.24 21.37
N PHE A 55 -1.32 -8.06 21.31
CA PHE A 55 -0.56 -7.44 22.39
C PHE A 55 -0.97 -5.97 22.54
N GLY A 56 -1.17 -5.49 23.76
CA GLY A 56 -1.65 -4.14 24.05
C GLY A 56 -0.69 -3.04 23.60
N VAL A 57 0.62 -3.34 23.60
CA VAL A 57 1.66 -2.38 23.17
C VAL A 57 1.68 -2.14 21.65
N CYS A 58 1.02 -2.98 20.84
CA CYS A 58 1.07 -2.84 19.38
C CYS A 58 0.54 -1.49 18.89
N GLY A 59 -0.48 -0.92 19.54
CA GLY A 59 -1.04 0.37 19.16
C GLY A 59 -0.13 1.55 19.46
N GLU A 60 0.82 1.41 20.40
CA GLU A 60 1.71 2.49 20.85
C GLU A 60 2.67 2.96 19.75
N ILE A 61 2.96 2.11 18.75
CA ILE A 61 3.86 2.45 17.64
C ILE A 61 3.17 3.23 16.52
N THR A 62 1.83 3.36 16.53
CA THR A 62 1.09 4.05 15.47
C THR A 62 1.55 5.50 15.22
N PRO A 63 1.93 6.32 16.23
CA PRO A 63 2.40 7.68 15.98
C PRO A 63 3.74 7.73 15.22
N ASP A 64 4.58 6.69 15.33
CA ASP A 64 5.88 6.64 14.66
C ASP A 64 5.74 6.61 13.13
N PHE A 65 4.59 6.19 12.59
CA PHE A 65 4.32 6.22 11.16
C PHE A 65 4.28 7.64 10.58
N LYS A 66 4.06 8.69 11.39
CA LYS A 66 4.23 10.09 10.98
C LYS A 66 5.63 10.39 10.45
N LYS A 67 6.65 9.62 10.84
CA LYS A 67 8.03 9.76 10.32
C LYS A 67 8.12 9.53 8.82
N LEU A 68 7.14 8.89 8.18
CA LEU A 68 7.10 8.73 6.72
C LEU A 68 6.77 10.03 5.97
N ALA A 69 6.21 11.04 6.64
CA ALA A 69 5.98 12.35 6.04
C ALA A 69 7.28 12.95 5.50
N GLY A 70 7.18 13.61 4.34
CA GLY A 70 8.32 14.14 3.58
C GLY A 70 9.04 13.11 2.71
N LEU A 71 8.62 11.84 2.68
CA LEU A 71 9.09 10.88 1.67
C LEU A 71 8.28 11.00 0.38
N THR A 72 8.94 10.75 -0.74
CA THR A 72 8.28 10.59 -2.05
C THR A 72 8.19 9.11 -2.39
N ILE A 73 7.01 8.63 -2.77
CA ILE A 73 6.82 7.26 -3.26
C ILE A 73 7.42 7.18 -4.67
N GLY A 74 8.52 6.43 -4.82
CA GLY A 74 9.30 6.36 -6.05
C GLY A 74 10.58 5.53 -5.88
N PRO A 75 11.56 5.62 -6.79
CA PRO A 75 12.78 4.82 -6.70
C PRO A 75 13.47 4.92 -5.33
N GLY A 76 13.69 3.77 -4.68
CA GLY A 76 14.39 3.68 -3.40
C GLY A 76 13.57 4.04 -2.16
N TRP A 77 12.30 4.45 -2.30
CA TRP A 77 11.46 4.87 -1.17
C TRP A 77 11.27 3.76 -0.12
N THR A 78 11.10 2.49 -0.53
CA THR A 78 10.91 1.36 0.39
C THR A 78 12.10 1.19 1.33
N ARG A 79 13.32 1.43 0.84
CA ARG A 79 14.54 1.38 1.67
C ARG A 79 14.51 2.47 2.74
N GLU A 80 14.05 3.66 2.37
CA GLU A 80 13.98 4.80 3.29
C GLU A 80 12.83 4.65 4.28
N ALA A 81 11.65 4.20 3.84
CA ALA A 81 10.54 3.84 4.72
C ALA A 81 10.99 2.80 5.76
N ARG A 82 11.73 1.76 5.33
CA ARG A 82 12.26 0.74 6.24
C ARG A 82 13.25 1.29 7.27
N ARG A 83 14.01 2.34 6.94
CA ARG A 83 14.90 3.01 7.91
C ARG A 83 14.11 3.78 8.97
N ARG A 84 12.96 4.34 8.61
CA ARG A 84 12.16 5.19 9.51
C ARG A 84 11.24 4.40 10.42
N VAL A 85 10.59 3.37 9.88
CA VAL A 85 9.51 2.61 10.54
C VAL A 85 9.61 1.11 10.32
N GLY A 86 10.79 0.60 9.94
CA GLY A 86 11.02 -0.83 9.81
C GLY A 86 11.56 -1.47 11.10
N GLY A 87 11.40 -2.79 11.22
CA GLY A 87 11.90 -3.54 12.37
C GLY A 87 11.24 -3.07 13.66
N VAL A 88 12.05 -2.81 14.69
CA VAL A 88 11.56 -2.39 16.02
C VAL A 88 11.02 -0.95 16.06
N HIS A 89 11.18 -0.18 14.99
CA HIS A 89 10.69 1.21 14.88
C HIS A 89 9.28 1.29 14.26
N GLY A 90 8.64 0.15 14.02
CA GLY A 90 7.29 0.09 13.46
C GLY A 90 6.61 -1.25 13.76
N CYS A 91 5.41 -1.41 13.21
CA CYS A 91 4.71 -2.67 13.18
C CYS A 91 4.93 -3.34 11.81
N THR A 92 5.31 -4.62 11.79
CA THR A 92 5.45 -5.38 10.53
C THR A 92 4.19 -5.30 9.68
N HIS A 93 3.01 -5.48 10.27
CA HIS A 93 1.74 -5.48 9.53
C HIS A 93 1.45 -4.14 8.86
N LEU A 94 1.59 -3.02 9.60
CA LEU A 94 1.43 -1.67 9.04
C LEU A 94 2.52 -1.36 7.99
N PHE A 95 3.75 -1.85 8.18
CA PHE A 95 4.82 -1.67 7.20
C PHE A 95 4.49 -2.37 5.88
N GLU A 96 3.98 -3.60 5.92
CA GLU A 96 3.60 -4.36 4.71
C GLU A 96 2.47 -3.68 3.92
N LEU A 97 1.58 -2.92 4.59
CA LEU A 97 0.54 -2.12 3.92
C LEU A 97 1.09 -1.01 3.01
N LEU A 98 2.35 -0.59 3.18
CA LEU A 98 2.98 0.42 2.32
C LEU A 98 3.08 -0.02 0.85
N GLY A 99 3.26 -1.32 0.59
CA GLY A 99 3.32 -1.85 -0.77
C GLY A 99 2.01 -1.66 -1.56
N PRO A 100 0.88 -2.20 -1.05
CA PRO A 100 -0.44 -1.96 -1.64
C PRO A 100 -0.78 -0.47 -1.76
N ILE A 101 -0.51 0.34 -0.74
CA ILE A 101 -0.75 1.80 -0.81
C ILE A 101 0.02 2.43 -1.96
N ALA A 102 1.30 2.12 -2.14
CA ALA A 102 2.09 2.67 -3.24
C ALA A 102 1.57 2.25 -4.62
N THR A 103 1.07 1.01 -4.74
CA THR A 103 0.45 0.52 -5.98
C THR A 103 -0.81 1.34 -6.30
N VAL A 104 -1.69 1.52 -5.33
CA VAL A 104 -2.93 2.29 -5.49
C VAL A 104 -2.61 3.76 -5.78
N ALA A 105 -1.65 4.34 -5.08
CA ALA A 105 -1.21 5.72 -5.33
C ALA A 105 -0.69 5.91 -6.75
N TYR A 106 0.14 4.99 -7.24
CA TYR A 106 0.66 5.02 -8.61
C TYR A 106 -0.47 4.91 -9.64
N GLN A 107 -1.40 3.96 -9.46
CA GLN A 107 -2.52 3.77 -10.38
C GLN A 107 -3.49 4.97 -10.39
N THR A 108 -3.74 5.58 -9.23
CA THR A 108 -4.53 6.82 -9.11
C THR A 108 -3.85 7.96 -9.87
N ARG A 109 -2.54 8.14 -9.69
CA ARG A 109 -1.77 9.15 -10.42
C ARG A 109 -1.84 8.94 -11.92
N VAL A 110 -1.55 7.73 -12.41
CA VAL A 110 -1.62 7.40 -13.84
C VAL A 110 -2.99 7.75 -14.44
N ARG A 111 -4.09 7.36 -13.78
CA ARG A 111 -5.46 7.66 -14.25
C ARG A 111 -5.76 9.15 -14.27
N LYS A 112 -5.24 9.93 -13.32
CA LYS A 112 -5.41 11.39 -13.25
C LYS A 112 -4.56 12.10 -14.31
N THR A 113 -3.34 11.64 -14.54
CA THR A 113 -2.38 12.26 -15.47
C THR A 113 -2.42 11.66 -16.86
N ASN A 114 -3.56 11.13 -17.31
CA ASN A 114 -3.77 10.50 -18.63
C ASN A 114 -3.61 11.47 -19.83
N GLN A 115 -2.67 12.42 -19.75
CA GLN A 115 -2.06 13.09 -20.88
C GLN A 115 -1.19 12.07 -21.60
N VAL A 116 -1.77 11.43 -22.62
CA VAL A 116 -1.00 10.66 -23.59
C VAL A 116 -0.26 11.67 -24.45
N ASP A 117 1.03 11.87 -24.18
CA ASP A 117 1.92 12.59 -25.09
C ASP A 117 1.86 11.87 -26.45
N PRO A 118 1.44 12.53 -27.54
CA PRO A 118 1.33 11.89 -28.84
C PRO A 118 2.67 11.23 -29.25
N GLY A 119 2.64 9.93 -29.52
CA GLY A 119 3.80 9.15 -29.95
C GLY A 119 4.73 8.63 -28.85
N LYS A 120 4.45 8.91 -27.56
CA LYS A 120 5.24 8.38 -26.45
C LYS A 120 4.49 7.27 -25.73
N LYS A 121 5.12 6.09 -25.62
CA LYS A 121 4.57 4.94 -24.90
C LYS A 121 4.25 5.33 -23.45
N PRO A 122 3.00 5.15 -22.99
CA PRO A 122 2.65 5.43 -21.60
C PRO A 122 3.43 4.54 -20.63
N GLY A 123 3.94 5.13 -19.54
CA GLY A 123 4.79 4.43 -18.58
C GLY A 123 4.10 3.32 -17.77
N HIS A 124 2.77 3.21 -17.85
CA HIS A 124 2.00 2.13 -17.23
C HIS A 124 1.85 0.90 -18.13
N LEU A 125 2.16 0.97 -19.42
CA LEU A 125 2.21 -0.23 -20.25
C LEU A 125 3.34 -1.16 -19.79
N ASP A 126 3.14 -2.47 -19.90
CA ASP A 126 3.98 -3.55 -19.36
C ASP A 126 4.17 -3.54 -17.83
N SER A 127 3.44 -2.69 -17.10
CA SER A 127 3.51 -2.65 -15.63
C SER A 127 2.67 -3.74 -14.95
N CYS A 128 1.76 -4.40 -15.68
CA CYS A 128 1.00 -5.55 -15.19
C CYS A 128 0.53 -6.42 -16.35
N HIS A 129 0.10 -7.65 -16.04
CA HIS A 129 -0.36 -8.62 -17.05
C HIS A 129 -1.45 -8.06 -17.98
N ALA A 130 -2.42 -7.32 -17.43
CA ALA A 130 -3.48 -6.73 -18.23
C ALA A 130 -3.00 -5.61 -19.16
N LEU A 131 -1.87 -4.96 -18.85
CA LEU A 131 -1.33 -3.84 -19.63
C LEU A 131 -0.10 -4.25 -20.48
N SER A 132 0.10 -5.55 -20.68
CA SER A 132 1.15 -6.08 -21.55
C SER A 132 0.95 -5.64 -23.01
N THR A 133 2.00 -5.21 -23.70
CA THR A 133 1.84 -4.70 -25.08
C THR A 133 1.45 -5.74 -26.12
N ASP A 134 1.60 -7.02 -25.81
CA ASP A 134 1.08 -8.13 -26.62
C ASP A 134 -0.34 -8.59 -26.20
N GLY A 135 -0.95 -7.92 -25.21
CA GLY A 135 -2.22 -8.30 -24.61
C GLY A 135 -3.45 -7.63 -25.26
N PRO A 136 -4.65 -8.20 -25.04
CA PRO A 136 -5.89 -7.72 -25.66
C PRO A 136 -6.29 -6.30 -25.21
N VAL A 137 -6.02 -5.93 -23.96
CA VAL A 137 -6.35 -4.58 -23.46
C VAL A 137 -5.55 -3.51 -24.18
N VAL A 138 -4.26 -3.74 -24.44
CA VAL A 138 -3.41 -2.80 -25.20
C VAL A 138 -3.85 -2.75 -26.66
N LYS A 139 -4.16 -3.91 -27.27
CA LYS A 139 -4.72 -3.97 -28.63
C LYS A 139 -5.93 -3.05 -28.80
N ASP A 140 -6.85 -3.06 -27.83
CA ASP A 140 -8.11 -2.32 -27.91
C ASP A 140 -7.98 -0.84 -27.50
N ASN A 141 -7.13 -0.53 -26.51
CA ASN A 141 -7.08 0.82 -25.89
C ASN A 141 -5.85 1.65 -26.29
N TYR A 142 -4.79 1.01 -26.79
CA TYR A 142 -3.52 1.62 -27.18
C TYR A 142 -2.94 0.93 -28.44
N PRO A 143 -3.72 0.84 -29.54
CA PRO A 143 -3.34 0.06 -30.73
C PRO A 143 -2.00 0.50 -31.34
N GLU A 144 -1.59 1.76 -31.16
CA GLU A 144 -0.30 2.28 -31.62
C GLU A 144 0.92 1.70 -30.89
N PHE A 145 0.72 1.08 -29.72
CA PHE A 145 1.76 0.44 -28.92
C PHE A 145 1.60 -1.08 -28.84
N TYR A 146 0.64 -1.68 -29.56
CA TYR A 146 0.43 -3.11 -29.57
C TYR A 146 1.55 -3.84 -30.34
N THR A 147 2.08 -4.91 -29.76
CA THR A 147 3.20 -5.70 -30.29
C THR A 147 2.87 -7.18 -30.53
N GLY A 148 1.61 -7.58 -30.31
CA GLY A 148 1.16 -8.95 -30.59
C GLY A 148 0.85 -9.13 -32.08
N ASP A 149 0.91 -10.36 -32.55
CA ASP A 149 0.52 -10.74 -33.92
C ASP A 149 -1.01 -10.84 -34.08
#